data_AF-Q17AK6-F1
#
_entry.id   AF-Q17AK6-F1
#
_cell.length_a   1.000
_cell.length_b   1.000
_cell.length_c   1.000
_cell.angle_alpha   90.00
_cell.angle_beta   90.00
_cell.angle_gamma   90.00
#
_symmetry.space_group_name_H-M   'P 1'
#
loop_
_entity.id
_entity.type
_entity.pdbx_description
1 polymer ?
#
loop_
_entity_poly.entity_id
_entity_poly.type
_entity_poly.pdbx_seq_one_letter_code
_entity_poly.pdbx_strand_id
1 'polypeptide(L)'
;MSYITGKIKCPLACNYANWQTSFVNTGNSFGGCWQHCNIDGPFPTNMVRAGVDADGSVIFAGRAFHEGEMIPAKVIPSKNACYICYGGEEIMKEDFEVLRQGDFVWEFAANGVVPDGAVKMGATVDGEPLYMGRALHCGTQTPGKVHSSHGCLYIPFEGAEISHAEYEVLCLK
;
A
#
# COMPACT_ATOMS: atom_id res chain seq x y z
N MET A 1 -5.45 49.11 -8.39
CA MET A 1 -4.92 48.12 -7.44
C MET A 1 -5.66 46.82 -7.70
N SER A 2 -5.14 46.01 -8.63
CA SER A 2 -5.76 44.76 -9.08
C SER A 2 -4.98 43.58 -8.51
N TYR A 3 -5.68 42.67 -7.84
CA TYR A 3 -5.16 41.34 -7.55
C TYR A 3 -5.55 40.42 -8.71
N ILE A 4 -4.56 39.93 -9.45
CA ILE A 4 -4.71 38.87 -10.45
C ILE A 4 -4.26 37.58 -9.77
N THR A 5 -5.20 36.67 -9.53
CA THR A 5 -4.92 35.29 -9.11
C THR A 5 -4.42 34.47 -10.29
N GLY A 6 -3.12 34.16 -10.32
CA GLY A 6 -2.52 33.24 -11.28
C GLY A 6 -2.71 31.79 -10.84
N LYS A 7 -3.53 31.03 -11.56
CA LYS A 7 -3.54 29.56 -11.50
C LYS A 7 -2.32 29.04 -12.27
N ILE A 8 -1.42 28.32 -11.59
CA ILE A 8 -0.37 27.56 -12.25
C ILE A 8 -1.03 26.30 -12.85
N LYS A 9 -0.84 26.14 -14.16
CA LYS A 9 -1.32 25.01 -14.96
C LYS A 9 -0.50 23.75 -14.64
N CYS A 10 -1.16 22.65 -14.24
CA CYS A 10 -0.66 21.30 -14.52
C CYS A 10 -0.92 21.00 -16.00
N PRO A 11 0.09 20.72 -16.83
CA PRO A 11 -0.14 20.18 -18.16
C PRO A 11 -0.22 18.67 -18.03
N LEU A 12 -1.42 18.13 -18.24
CA LEU A 12 -1.72 17.00 -19.11
C LEU A 12 -3.14 16.56 -18.78
N ALA A 13 -4.05 16.91 -19.68
CA ALA A 13 -5.46 16.58 -19.62
C ALA A 13 -5.66 15.12 -20.04
N CYS A 14 -6.42 14.37 -19.24
CA CYS A 14 -7.23 13.26 -19.76
C CYS A 14 -8.67 13.50 -19.28
N ASN A 15 -9.48 14.06 -20.19
CA ASN A 15 -10.91 14.25 -20.04
C ASN A 15 -11.61 12.89 -20.01
N TYR A 16 -12.54 12.73 -19.06
CA TYR A 16 -13.53 11.67 -19.06
C TYR A 16 -14.52 11.88 -20.23
N ALA A 17 -14.54 10.95 -21.17
CA ALA A 17 -15.70 10.70 -22.03
C ALA A 17 -15.71 9.23 -22.49
N ASN A 18 -16.85 8.59 -22.23
CA ASN A 18 -17.25 7.22 -22.53
C ASN A 18 -16.76 6.67 -23.89
N TRP A 19 -16.01 5.58 -23.84
CA TRP A 19 -15.95 4.59 -24.93
C TRP A 19 -16.00 3.19 -24.31
N GLN A 20 -17.11 2.48 -24.54
CA GLN A 20 -17.11 1.03 -24.52
C GLN A 20 -16.24 0.56 -25.68
N THR A 21 -15.00 0.20 -25.42
CA THR A 21 -14.18 -0.60 -26.34
C THR A 21 -13.20 -1.43 -25.52
N SER A 22 -13.36 -2.75 -25.64
CA SER A 22 -12.43 -3.82 -25.28
C SER A 22 -10.99 -3.35 -25.07
N PHE A 23 -10.52 -3.35 -23.82
CA PHE A 23 -9.11 -3.12 -23.52
C PHE A 23 -8.32 -4.37 -23.89
N VAL A 24 -7.40 -4.13 -24.82
CA VAL A 24 -6.38 -5.06 -25.27
C VAL A 24 -5.55 -5.48 -24.07
N ASN A 25 -5.57 -6.79 -23.78
CA ASN A 25 -4.72 -7.39 -22.77
C ASN A 25 -3.30 -7.48 -23.34
N THR A 26 -2.52 -6.40 -23.20
CA THR A 26 -1.10 -6.41 -23.54
C THR A 26 -0.25 -6.49 -22.30
N GLY A 27 0.18 -7.72 -22.00
CA GLY A 27 1.58 -8.00 -21.66
C GLY A 27 2.03 -7.71 -20.24
N ASN A 28 2.26 -8.80 -19.50
CA ASN A 28 3.16 -8.92 -18.35
C ASN A 28 2.62 -8.50 -16.97
N SER A 29 1.57 -9.19 -16.49
CA SER A 29 1.09 -9.08 -15.11
C SER A 29 1.78 -10.09 -14.16
N PHE A 30 3.10 -10.07 -14.06
CA PHE A 30 3.82 -10.90 -13.08
C PHE A 30 3.89 -10.25 -11.68
N GLY A 31 2.83 -9.52 -11.27
CA GLY A 31 2.88 -8.68 -10.07
C GLY A 31 1.59 -7.98 -9.70
N GLY A 32 0.48 -8.72 -9.52
CA GLY A 32 -0.78 -8.21 -8.96
C GLY A 32 -1.55 -7.18 -9.81
N CYS A 33 -2.87 -7.13 -9.65
CA CYS A 33 -3.71 -6.11 -10.30
C CYS A 33 -4.07 -5.01 -9.29
N TRP A 34 -3.41 -3.85 -9.41
CA TRP A 34 -3.70 -2.68 -8.58
C TRP A 34 -5.01 -2.02 -8.98
N GLN A 35 -5.79 -1.58 -7.99
CA GLN A 35 -7.03 -0.84 -8.21
C GLN A 35 -7.05 0.39 -7.32
N HIS A 36 -7.16 1.56 -7.94
CA HIS A 36 -7.41 2.80 -7.23
C HIS A 36 -8.74 2.76 -6.50
N CYS A 37 -8.74 3.23 -5.25
CA CYS A 37 -9.87 3.34 -4.35
C CYS A 37 -9.78 4.66 -3.56
N ASN A 38 -10.94 5.15 -3.14
CA ASN A 38 -11.07 6.16 -2.10
C ASN A 38 -11.63 5.51 -0.83
N ILE A 39 -11.41 6.14 0.32
CA ILE A 39 -11.85 5.69 1.64
C ILE A 39 -13.35 5.46 1.77
N ASP A 40 -14.16 6.16 0.97
CA ASP A 40 -15.62 6.01 0.93
C ASP A 40 -16.08 4.81 0.07
N GLY A 41 -15.15 4.16 -0.63
CA GLY A 41 -15.42 3.06 -1.54
C GLY A 41 -16.06 3.51 -2.87
N PRO A 42 -16.72 2.60 -3.61
CA PRO A 42 -16.87 1.17 -3.30
C PRO A 42 -15.55 0.40 -3.38
N PHE A 43 -15.42 -0.66 -2.57
CA PHE A 43 -14.26 -1.53 -2.55
C PHE A 43 -14.46 -2.77 -3.44
N PRO A 44 -13.42 -3.23 -4.16
CA PRO A 44 -13.51 -4.46 -4.94
C PRO A 44 -13.56 -5.70 -4.03
N THR A 45 -14.24 -6.77 -4.47
CA THR A 45 -14.45 -7.98 -3.64
C THR A 45 -13.24 -8.91 -3.57
N ASN A 46 -12.26 -8.76 -4.47
CA ASN A 46 -11.10 -9.63 -4.65
C ASN A 46 -9.78 -9.02 -4.12
N MET A 47 -9.86 -8.21 -3.05
CA MET A 47 -8.70 -7.64 -2.37
C MET A 47 -7.89 -8.70 -1.63
N VAL A 48 -6.56 -8.54 -1.61
CA VAL A 48 -5.64 -9.45 -0.92
C VAL A 48 -5.66 -9.16 0.58
N ARG A 49 -6.07 -10.15 1.38
CA ARG A 49 -6.04 -10.07 2.85
C ARG A 49 -4.59 -10.06 3.33
N ALA A 50 -4.28 -9.12 4.21
CA ALA A 50 -2.95 -8.94 4.78
C ALA A 50 -2.90 -9.17 6.28
N GLY A 51 -4.04 -9.10 6.97
CA GLY A 51 -4.10 -9.37 8.39
C GLY A 51 -5.48 -9.17 8.99
N VAL A 52 -5.49 -8.99 10.31
CA VAL A 52 -6.72 -8.84 11.10
C VAL A 52 -6.44 -7.88 12.26
N ASP A 53 -7.38 -6.98 12.48
CA ASP A 53 -7.36 -6.01 13.57
C ASP A 53 -7.94 -6.61 14.86
N ALA A 54 -7.77 -5.94 16.00
CA ALA A 54 -8.13 -6.47 17.32
C ALA A 54 -9.64 -6.77 17.47
N ASP A 55 -10.49 -6.05 16.74
CA ASP A 55 -11.94 -6.26 16.73
C ASP A 55 -12.41 -7.31 15.70
N GLY A 56 -11.47 -7.98 15.03
CA GLY A 56 -11.76 -8.95 13.97
C GLY A 56 -11.97 -8.33 12.58
N SER A 57 -11.88 -7.00 12.43
CA SER A 57 -11.91 -6.37 11.11
C SER A 57 -10.77 -6.88 10.23
N VAL A 58 -11.09 -7.21 8.98
CA VAL A 58 -10.08 -7.70 8.02
C VAL A 58 -9.24 -6.54 7.50
N ILE A 59 -7.93 -6.72 7.48
CA ILE A 59 -6.97 -5.77 6.92
C ILE A 59 -6.53 -6.28 5.54
N PHE A 60 -6.46 -5.37 4.57
CA PHE A 60 -6.06 -5.65 3.19
C PHE A 60 -4.76 -4.94 2.82
N ALA A 61 -4.02 -5.55 1.89
CA ALA A 61 -2.80 -5.00 1.33
C ALA A 61 -3.15 -3.88 0.34
N GLY A 62 -2.61 -2.68 0.58
CA GLY A 62 -2.66 -1.58 -0.35
C GLY A 62 -1.34 -0.85 -0.46
N ARG A 63 -1.37 0.26 -1.18
CA ARG A 63 -0.30 1.25 -1.23
C ARG A 63 -0.89 2.65 -1.44
N ALA A 64 -0.21 3.66 -0.95
CA ALA A 64 -0.63 5.05 -1.13
C ALA A 64 0.58 5.94 -1.42
N PHE A 65 0.33 7.01 -2.18
CA PHE A 65 1.36 8.00 -2.48
C PHE A 65 1.51 9.01 -1.34
N HIS A 66 2.75 9.29 -0.96
CA HIS A 66 3.09 10.28 0.06
C HIS A 66 4.47 10.87 -0.24
N GLU A 67 4.55 12.20 -0.36
CA GLU A 67 5.81 12.95 -0.50
C GLU A 67 6.81 12.42 -1.56
N GLY A 68 6.31 11.98 -2.71
CA GLY A 68 7.17 11.46 -3.79
C GLY A 68 7.36 9.94 -3.76
N GLU A 69 6.92 9.28 -2.70
CA GLU A 69 7.07 7.85 -2.49
C GLU A 69 5.74 7.11 -2.69
N MET A 70 5.84 5.88 -3.17
CA MET A 70 4.73 4.94 -3.11
C MET A 70 4.97 4.00 -1.94
N ILE A 71 4.07 4.01 -0.95
CA ILE A 71 4.30 3.37 0.34
C ILE A 71 3.24 2.27 0.59
N PRO A 72 3.64 1.06 1.03
CA PRO A 72 2.69 0.03 1.44
C PRO A 72 1.71 0.50 2.52
N ALA A 73 0.45 0.09 2.41
CA ALA A 73 -0.65 0.59 3.23
C ALA A 73 -1.48 -0.52 3.89
N LYS A 74 -1.92 -0.24 5.12
CA LYS A 74 -2.90 -0.99 5.92
C LYS A 74 -4.29 -0.47 5.56
N VAL A 75 -5.08 -1.24 4.82
CA VAL A 75 -6.44 -0.84 4.40
C VAL A 75 -7.49 -1.61 5.19
N ILE A 76 -8.43 -0.91 5.83
CA ILE A 76 -9.53 -1.47 6.63
C ILE A 76 -10.86 -0.90 6.12
N PRO A 77 -11.46 -1.54 5.10
CA PRO A 77 -12.71 -1.08 4.50
C PRO A 77 -13.87 -0.94 5.51
N SER A 78 -13.98 -1.84 6.49
CA SER A 78 -15.06 -1.79 7.50
C SER A 78 -14.99 -0.57 8.41
N LYS A 79 -13.85 0.12 8.45
CA LYS A 79 -13.61 1.32 9.26
C LYS A 79 -13.43 2.58 8.43
N ASN A 80 -13.57 2.48 7.09
CA ASN A 80 -13.19 3.55 6.16
C ASN A 80 -11.80 4.09 6.54
N ALA A 81 -10.81 3.20 6.66
CA ALA A 81 -9.47 3.56 7.12
C ALA A 81 -8.38 3.01 6.19
N CYS A 82 -7.38 3.84 5.89
CA CYS A 82 -6.17 3.44 5.17
C CYS A 82 -4.99 4.19 5.78
N TYR A 83 -3.97 3.46 6.22
CA TYR A 83 -2.81 4.02 6.90
C TYR A 83 -1.49 3.60 6.25
N ILE A 84 -0.53 4.51 6.26
CA ILE A 84 0.86 4.26 5.89
C ILE A 84 1.79 4.65 7.04
N CYS A 85 3.03 4.16 6.99
CA CYS A 85 4.09 4.62 7.88
C CYS A 85 5.00 5.60 7.16
N TYR A 86 5.20 6.80 7.72
CA TYR A 86 6.16 7.77 7.20
C TYR A 86 6.65 8.69 8.31
N GLY A 87 7.97 8.94 8.36
CA GLY A 87 8.55 9.90 9.29
C GLY A 87 8.33 9.61 10.78
N GLY A 88 8.15 8.36 11.20
CA GLY A 88 7.84 8.00 12.58
C GLY A 88 6.33 7.99 12.93
N GLU A 89 5.45 8.32 11.98
CA GLU A 89 4.01 8.48 12.21
C GLU A 89 3.16 7.48 11.42
N GLU A 90 1.97 7.18 11.96
CA GLU A 90 0.87 6.55 11.23
C GLU A 90 0.04 7.65 10.55
N ILE A 91 0.03 7.67 9.21
CA ILE A 91 -0.63 8.71 8.43
C ILE A 91 -1.84 8.14 7.71
N MET A 92 -3.01 8.75 7.92
CA MET A 92 -4.24 8.38 7.22
C MET A 92 -4.24 8.88 5.76
N LYS A 93 -4.73 8.05 4.85
CA LYS A 93 -4.83 8.35 3.42
C LYS A 93 -6.26 8.15 2.93
N GLU A 94 -6.79 9.14 2.22
CA GLU A 94 -8.12 9.04 1.59
C GLU A 94 -8.06 8.29 0.26
N ASP A 95 -7.04 8.56 -0.55
CA ASP A 95 -6.82 7.95 -1.85
C ASP A 95 -5.64 6.96 -1.82
N PHE A 96 -5.88 5.76 -2.34
CA PHE A 96 -4.92 4.66 -2.32
C PHE A 96 -5.19 3.65 -3.43
N GLU A 97 -4.34 2.64 -3.55
CA GLU A 97 -4.55 1.48 -4.39
C GLU A 97 -4.60 0.21 -3.54
N VAL A 98 -5.53 -0.69 -3.85
CA VAL A 98 -5.59 -2.02 -3.25
C VAL A 98 -4.99 -3.06 -4.18
N LEU A 99 -4.26 -4.01 -3.61
CA LEU A 99 -3.77 -5.17 -4.34
C LEU A 99 -4.92 -6.15 -4.53
N ARG A 100 -5.18 -6.56 -5.78
CA ARG A 100 -6.19 -7.57 -6.12
C ARG A 100 -5.54 -8.77 -6.76
N GLN A 101 -6.09 -9.94 -6.43
CA GLN A 101 -5.90 -11.22 -7.12
C GLN A 101 -4.43 -11.67 -7.34
N GLY A 102 -4.11 -12.86 -6.85
CA GLY A 102 -2.83 -13.50 -7.12
C GLY A 102 -2.61 -14.67 -6.17
N ASP A 103 -1.72 -15.57 -6.56
CA ASP A 103 -1.26 -16.66 -5.70
C ASP A 103 -0.12 -16.13 -4.83
N PHE A 104 -0.51 -15.55 -3.70
CA PHE A 104 0.43 -14.99 -2.75
C PHE A 104 0.64 -15.92 -1.56
N VAL A 105 1.87 -15.90 -1.05
CA VAL A 105 2.26 -16.53 0.20
C VAL A 105 2.91 -15.50 1.11
N TRP A 106 2.93 -15.79 2.41
CA TRP A 106 3.62 -15.00 3.41
C TRP A 106 4.83 -15.79 3.88
N GLU A 107 6.02 -15.26 3.66
CA GLU A 107 7.28 -15.92 4.02
C GLU A 107 7.97 -15.19 5.17
N PHE A 108 8.43 -15.95 6.15
CA PHE A 108 9.16 -15.39 7.28
C PHE A 108 10.50 -14.79 6.84
N ALA A 109 10.82 -13.61 7.35
CA ALA A 109 12.10 -12.95 7.17
C ALA A 109 12.44 -12.09 8.40
N ALA A 110 13.67 -11.59 8.45
CA ALA A 110 14.11 -10.73 9.55
C ALA A 110 15.24 -9.79 9.13
N ASN A 111 15.48 -8.74 9.92
CA ASN A 111 16.64 -7.86 9.84
C ASN A 111 16.87 -7.25 8.44
N GLY A 112 15.79 -6.87 7.74
CA GLY A 112 15.83 -6.28 6.40
C GLY A 112 15.89 -7.29 5.26
N VAL A 113 16.01 -8.59 5.56
CA VAL A 113 15.95 -9.65 4.55
C VAL A 113 14.60 -9.61 3.84
N VAL A 114 14.66 -9.78 2.52
CA VAL A 114 13.52 -9.86 1.62
C VAL A 114 13.66 -11.17 0.84
N PRO A 115 12.71 -12.11 0.96
CA PRO A 115 12.77 -13.39 0.24
C PRO A 115 12.69 -13.24 -1.27
N ASP A 116 13.16 -14.26 -1.99
CA ASP A 116 12.92 -14.37 -3.43
C ASP A 116 11.41 -14.40 -3.72
N GLY A 117 10.98 -13.71 -4.77
CA GLY A 117 9.56 -13.61 -5.12
C GLY A 117 8.78 -12.58 -4.31
N ALA A 118 9.42 -11.84 -3.40
CA ALA A 118 8.78 -10.73 -2.70
C ALA A 118 8.19 -9.68 -3.67
N VAL A 119 6.94 -9.30 -3.42
CA VAL A 119 6.24 -8.34 -4.28
C VAL A 119 6.70 -6.93 -3.94
N LYS A 120 7.34 -6.26 -4.90
CA LYS A 120 7.61 -4.83 -4.78
C LYS A 120 6.29 -4.06 -4.78
N MET A 121 6.00 -3.39 -3.68
CA MET A 121 4.74 -2.67 -3.47
C MET A 121 4.91 -1.17 -3.69
N GLY A 122 6.14 -0.67 -3.57
CA GLY A 122 6.45 0.74 -3.71
C GLY A 122 7.95 1.01 -3.79
N ALA A 123 8.32 2.28 -3.66
CA ALA A 123 9.71 2.70 -3.59
C ALA A 123 9.83 4.08 -2.92
N THR A 124 10.98 4.31 -2.28
CA THR A 124 11.37 5.63 -1.76
C THR A 124 11.70 6.59 -2.91
N VAL A 125 11.89 7.87 -2.59
CA VAL A 125 12.27 8.89 -3.57
C VAL A 125 13.60 8.57 -4.27
N ASP A 126 14.53 7.94 -3.55
CA ASP A 126 15.84 7.52 -4.06
C ASP A 126 15.76 6.20 -4.87
N GLY A 127 14.57 5.61 -4.98
CA GLY A 127 14.32 4.39 -5.74
C GLY A 127 14.54 3.10 -4.95
N GLU A 128 14.79 3.16 -3.65
CA GLU A 128 14.88 1.95 -2.81
C GLU A 128 13.52 1.24 -2.81
N PRO A 129 13.46 -0.07 -3.15
CA PRO A 129 12.20 -0.79 -3.18
C PRO A 129 11.62 -0.99 -1.76
N LEU A 130 10.31 -0.80 -1.66
CA LEU A 130 9.54 -1.12 -0.46
C LEU A 130 8.66 -2.33 -0.71
N TYR A 131 8.60 -3.23 0.27
CA TYR A 131 7.84 -4.48 0.20
C TYR A 131 6.73 -4.49 1.26
N MET A 132 5.69 -5.29 1.02
CA MET A 132 4.65 -5.51 2.02
C MET A 132 5.12 -6.58 2.99
N GLY A 133 5.22 -6.21 4.26
CA GLY A 133 5.37 -7.16 5.34
C GLY A 133 4.25 -7.06 6.34
N ARG A 134 4.19 -8.00 7.29
CA ARG A 134 3.28 -7.96 8.42
C ARG A 134 3.93 -8.56 9.67
N ALA A 135 3.46 -8.13 10.83
CA ALA A 135 3.88 -8.66 12.11
C ALA A 135 2.69 -8.78 13.07
N LEU A 136 2.85 -9.63 14.09
CA LEU A 136 1.94 -9.65 15.22
C LEU A 136 2.31 -8.51 16.18
N HIS A 137 1.33 -7.65 16.50
CA HIS A 137 1.53 -6.54 17.44
C HIS A 137 0.24 -6.29 18.22
N CYS A 138 0.32 -6.33 19.55
CA CYS A 138 -0.81 -6.05 20.45
C CYS A 138 -2.10 -6.83 20.09
N GLY A 139 -1.97 -8.11 19.72
CA GLY A 139 -3.11 -8.97 19.36
C GLY A 139 -3.64 -8.78 17.93
N THR A 140 -3.02 -7.90 17.14
CA THR A 140 -3.32 -7.71 15.71
C THR A 140 -2.29 -8.42 14.84
N GLN A 141 -2.67 -8.76 13.61
CA GLN A 141 -1.71 -9.05 12.54
C GLN A 141 -1.71 -7.85 11.60
N THR A 142 -0.72 -6.97 11.76
CA THR A 142 -0.73 -5.66 11.10
C THR A 142 0.29 -5.62 9.95
N PRO A 143 -0.13 -5.26 8.72
CA PRO A 143 0.77 -5.06 7.61
C PRO A 143 1.40 -3.66 7.60
N GLY A 144 2.57 -3.54 6.98
CA GLY A 144 3.27 -2.27 6.78
C GLY A 144 4.47 -2.39 5.83
N LYS A 145 5.38 -1.41 5.84
CA LYS A 145 6.50 -1.34 4.88
C LYS A 145 7.73 -2.08 5.38
N VAL A 146 8.23 -3.04 4.61
CA VAL A 146 9.58 -3.57 4.82
C VAL A 146 10.56 -2.65 4.14
N HIS A 147 11.55 -2.17 4.90
CA HIS A 147 12.59 -1.28 4.44
C HIS A 147 13.94 -1.96 4.66
N SER A 148 14.47 -2.56 3.60
CA SER A 148 15.63 -3.46 3.69
C SER A 148 16.86 -2.76 4.23
N SER A 149 17.17 -1.54 3.76
CA SER A 149 18.33 -0.80 4.25
C SER A 149 18.21 -0.38 5.73
N HIS A 150 16.99 -0.27 6.25
CA HIS A 150 16.74 0.02 7.68
C HIS A 150 16.69 -1.25 8.54
N GLY A 151 16.75 -2.43 7.92
CA GLY A 151 16.80 -3.69 8.65
C GLY A 151 15.47 -4.10 9.31
N CYS A 152 14.32 -3.57 8.89
CA CYS A 152 13.06 -3.83 9.60
C CYS A 152 11.79 -3.72 8.75
N LEU A 153 10.70 -4.24 9.31
CA LEU A 153 9.32 -3.88 8.98
C LEU A 153 8.90 -2.71 9.86
N TYR A 154 8.24 -1.72 9.27
CA TYR A 154 7.49 -0.69 9.98
C TYR A 154 6.00 -0.92 9.82
N ILE A 155 5.25 -0.92 10.92
CA ILE A 155 3.78 -1.03 10.94
C ILE A 155 3.11 0.24 11.46
N PRO A 156 1.95 0.63 10.92
CA PRO A 156 1.17 1.75 11.42
C PRO A 156 0.26 1.28 12.57
N PHE A 157 0.46 1.86 13.76
CA PHE A 157 -0.27 1.47 14.96
C PHE A 157 -0.42 2.63 15.95
N GLU A 158 -1.66 2.95 16.32
CA GLU A 158 -2.02 3.96 17.34
C GLU A 158 -1.32 5.32 17.15
N GLY A 159 -1.24 5.81 15.91
CA GLY A 159 -0.63 7.09 15.57
C GLY A 159 0.88 7.04 15.34
N ALA A 160 1.54 5.90 15.55
CA ALA A 160 2.98 5.75 15.43
C ALA A 160 3.41 4.75 14.33
N GLU A 161 4.62 4.97 13.82
CA GLU A 161 5.37 4.00 13.04
C GLU A 161 6.18 3.09 13.98
N ILE A 162 5.79 1.82 14.10
CA ILE A 162 6.44 0.86 15.00
C ILE A 162 7.34 -0.08 14.20
N SER A 163 8.60 -0.22 14.60
CA SER A 163 9.56 -1.12 13.95
C SER A 163 9.53 -2.54 14.53
N HIS A 164 9.70 -3.53 13.64
CA HIS A 164 9.84 -4.94 13.95
C HIS A 164 11.01 -5.54 13.19
N ALA A 165 11.89 -6.24 13.89
CA ALA A 165 13.03 -6.93 13.27
C ALA A 165 12.65 -8.26 12.62
N GLU A 166 11.59 -8.92 13.10
CA GLU A 166 11.08 -10.19 12.60
C GLU A 166 9.68 -9.99 12.03
N TYR A 167 9.42 -10.54 10.84
CA TYR A 167 8.18 -10.28 10.10
C TYR A 167 7.93 -11.36 9.05
N GLU A 168 6.75 -11.33 8.44
CA GLU A 168 6.46 -12.06 7.20
C GLU A 168 6.45 -11.07 6.03
N VAL A 169 6.89 -11.50 4.85
CA VAL A 169 6.88 -10.73 3.59
C VAL A 169 5.90 -11.36 2.60
N LEU A 170 5.13 -10.53 1.91
CA LEU A 170 4.22 -10.98 0.85
C LEU A 170 5.02 -11.34 -0.41
N CYS A 171 4.96 -12.60 -0.82
CA CYS A 171 5.64 -13.15 -1.98
C CYS A 171 4.65 -13.73 -2.99
N LEU A 172 5.03 -13.74 -4.27
CA LEU A 172 4.36 -14.51 -5.32
C LEU A 172 4.82 -15.96 -5.29
N LYS A 173 3.89 -16.87 -5.54
CA LYS A 173 4.15 -18.30 -5.71
C LYS A 173 4.25 -18.71 -7.18
#